data_AF-A0A852UGN3-F1
#
_entry.id   AF-A0A852UGN3-F1
#
_cell.length_a   1.000
_cell.length_b   1.000
_cell.length_c   1.000
_cell.angle_alpha   90.00
_cell.angle_beta   90.00
_cell.angle_gamma   90.00
#
_symmetry.space_group_name_H-M   'P 1'
#
loop_
_entity.id
_entity.type
_entity.pdbx_description
1 polymer ?
#
loop_
_entity_poly.entity_id
_entity_poly.type
_entity_poly.pdbx_seq_one_letter_code
_entity_poly.pdbx_strand_id
1 'polypeptide(L)'
;MRINRNISGLNVLNKMENINRQVNGGLSKLSSGLRINKAADDSAGLAISEKMRGQIRGLDQAEQNIQHGISLIQTAEAALGEIANPYLVRLRELSVQAANDSLTTTDRQVIQQEINQILNGID
;
A
#
# COMPACT_ATOMS: atom_id res chain seq x y z
N MET A 1 13.05 34.78 -62.13
CA MET A 1 13.46 33.45 -61.60
C MET A 1 14.91 33.20 -61.99
N ARG A 2 15.83 33.04 -61.02
CA ARG A 2 17.19 32.57 -61.31
C ARG A 2 17.16 31.04 -61.31
N ILE A 3 17.55 30.42 -62.42
CA ILE A 3 17.46 28.97 -62.68
C ILE A 3 18.24 28.13 -61.65
N ASN A 4 19.24 28.72 -60.97
CA ASN A 4 20.12 28.01 -60.04
C ASN A 4 19.62 27.91 -58.57
N ARG A 5 18.49 28.56 -58.22
CA ARG A 5 17.90 28.42 -56.86
C ARG A 5 16.38 28.40 -56.93
N ASN A 6 15.80 27.23 -56.71
CA ASN A 6 14.35 27.06 -56.61
C ASN A 6 13.86 27.44 -55.21
N ILE A 7 13.77 28.74 -54.95
CA ILE A 7 13.29 29.30 -53.68
C ILE A 7 11.84 28.90 -53.35
N SER A 8 11.00 28.71 -54.36
CA SER A 8 9.61 28.27 -54.18
C SER A 8 9.54 26.82 -53.71
N GLY A 9 10.33 25.93 -54.31
CA GLY A 9 10.47 24.53 -53.89
C GLY A 9 11.05 24.39 -52.48
N LEU A 10 12.07 25.20 -52.13
CA LEU A 10 12.63 25.24 -50.78
C LEU A 10 11.60 25.71 -49.74
N ASN A 11 10.77 26.70 -50.07
CA ASN A 11 9.69 27.14 -49.18
C ASN A 11 8.62 26.07 -49.00
N VAL A 12 8.26 25.34 -50.06
CA VAL A 12 7.33 24.20 -49.97
C VAL A 12 7.91 23.09 -49.11
N LEU A 13 9.19 22.76 -49.26
CA LEU A 13 9.87 21.75 -48.44
C LEU A 13 9.89 22.13 -46.95
N ASN A 14 10.28 23.37 -46.63
CA ASN A 14 10.25 23.88 -45.25
C ASN A 14 8.83 23.83 -44.64
N LYS A 15 7.79 24.14 -45.43
CA LYS A 15 6.39 23.99 -44.98
C LYS A 15 6.01 22.53 -44.75
N MET A 16 6.42 21.64 -45.66
CA MET A 16 6.14 20.20 -45.55
C MET A 16 6.83 19.57 -44.33
N GLU A 17 8.05 19.99 -44.00
CA GLU A 17 8.73 19.56 -42.78
C GLU A 17 7.98 20.02 -41.51
N ASN A 18 7.51 21.26 -41.48
CA ASN A 18 6.72 21.77 -40.34
C ASN A 18 5.41 21.00 -40.19
N ILE A 19 4.71 20.70 -41.29
CA ILE A 19 3.48 19.88 -41.27
C ILE A 19 3.78 18.47 -40.75
N ASN A 20 4.85 17.82 -41.23
CA ASN A 20 5.25 16.50 -40.74
C ASN A 20 5.56 16.51 -39.24
N ARG A 21 6.23 17.54 -38.72
CA ARG A 21 6.48 17.68 -37.28
C ARG A 21 5.17 17.82 -36.48
N GLN A 22 4.19 18.57 -36.98
CA GLN A 22 2.88 18.71 -36.33
C GLN A 22 2.08 17.40 -36.34
N VAL A 23 2.04 16.70 -37.48
CA VAL A 23 1.37 15.40 -37.62
C VAL A 23 1.98 14.37 -36.67
N ASN A 24 3.31 14.29 -36.60
CA ASN A 24 4.00 13.38 -35.67
C ASN A 24 3.72 13.73 -34.20
N GLY A 25 3.61 15.01 -33.86
CA GLY A 25 3.21 15.46 -32.53
C GLY A 25 1.78 15.04 -32.17
N GLY A 26 0.84 15.22 -33.10
CA GLY A 26 -0.55 14.78 -32.95
C GLY A 26 -0.68 13.26 -32.81
N LEU A 27 0.05 12.51 -33.63
CA LEU A 27 0.10 11.04 -33.57
C LEU A 27 0.65 10.55 -32.22
N SER A 28 1.68 11.21 -31.69
CA SER A 28 2.23 10.87 -30.37
C SER A 28 1.21 11.07 -29.25
N LYS A 29 0.45 12.18 -29.28
CA LYS A 29 -0.63 12.46 -28.32
C LYS A 29 -1.74 11.43 -28.43
N LEU A 30 -2.17 11.10 -29.65
CA LEU A 30 -3.17 10.07 -29.89
C LEU A 30 -2.72 8.69 -29.37
N SER A 31 -1.47 8.30 -29.65
CA SER A 31 -0.92 7.02 -29.22
C SER A 31 -0.77 6.91 -27.69
N SER A 32 -0.51 8.02 -27.02
CA SER A 32 -0.38 8.05 -25.55
C SER A 32 -1.71 8.20 -24.81
N GLY A 33 -2.75 8.72 -25.48
CA GLY A 33 -3.98 9.19 -24.85
C GLY A 33 -3.83 10.44 -23.96
N LEU A 34 -2.63 10.99 -23.81
CA LEU A 34 -2.34 12.15 -22.96
C LEU A 34 -2.32 13.45 -23.77
N ARG A 35 -2.96 14.49 -23.22
CA ARG A 35 -2.92 15.84 -23.80
C ARG A 35 -1.53 16.46 -23.73
N ILE A 36 -0.79 16.20 -22.64
CA ILE A 36 0.55 16.72 -22.37
C ILE A 36 1.52 15.53 -22.36
N ASN A 37 2.33 15.41 -23.40
CA ASN A 37 3.32 14.33 -23.52
C ASN A 37 4.75 14.79 -23.28
N LYS A 38 5.05 16.05 -23.56
CA LYS A 38 6.38 16.63 -23.43
C LYS A 38 6.31 17.88 -22.56
N ALA A 39 7.38 18.17 -21.84
CA ALA A 39 7.51 19.42 -21.08
C ALA A 39 7.41 20.68 -21.97
N ALA A 40 7.68 20.53 -23.28
CA ALA A 40 7.52 21.59 -24.27
C ALA A 40 6.05 21.87 -24.66
N ASP A 41 5.12 20.94 -24.42
CA ASP A 41 3.69 21.15 -24.69
C ASP A 41 3.04 22.05 -23.63
N ASP A 42 3.34 21.78 -22.34
CA ASP A 42 2.87 22.55 -21.18
C ASP A 42 3.71 22.18 -19.95
N SER A 43 4.70 23.00 -19.62
CA SER A 43 5.63 22.72 -18.51
C SER A 43 4.95 22.83 -17.14
N ALA A 44 4.02 23.78 -16.98
CA ALA A 44 3.27 23.96 -15.74
C ALA A 44 2.26 22.83 -15.53
N GLY A 45 1.52 22.47 -16.58
CA GLY A 45 0.56 21.36 -16.55
C GLY A 45 1.22 20.00 -16.33
N LEU A 46 2.41 19.78 -16.91
CA LEU A 46 3.20 18.57 -16.65
C LEU A 46 3.70 18.52 -15.20
N ALA A 47 4.20 19.64 -14.66
CA ALA A 47 4.68 19.70 -13.27
C ALA A 47 3.56 19.44 -12.26
N ILE A 48 2.36 19.99 -12.49
CA ILE A 48 1.18 19.71 -11.64
C ILE A 48 0.77 18.24 -11.76
N SER A 49 0.76 17.70 -12.98
CA SER A 49 0.38 16.30 -13.24
C SER A 49 1.36 15.32 -12.58
N GLU A 50 2.66 15.59 -12.61
CA GLU A 50 3.66 14.77 -11.91
C GLU A 50 3.60 14.93 -10.40
N LYS A 51 3.29 16.13 -9.89
CA LYS A 51 2.99 16.33 -8.46
C LYS A 51 1.79 15.49 -8.03
N MET A 52 0.69 15.52 -8.79
CA MET A 52 -0.50 14.71 -8.52
C MET A 52 -0.19 13.21 -8.62
N ARG A 53 0.58 12.77 -9.62
CA ARG A 53 1.04 11.37 -9.73
C ARG A 53 1.87 10.94 -8.53
N GLY A 54 2.73 11.84 -8.02
CA GLY A 54 3.47 11.63 -6.78
C GLY A 54 2.55 11.50 -5.56
N GLN A 55 1.54 12.35 -5.45
CA GLN A 55 0.53 12.27 -4.38
C GLN A 55 -0.28 10.97 -4.45
N ILE A 56 -0.73 10.56 -5.64
CA ILE A 56 -1.46 9.29 -5.83
C ILE A 56 -0.59 8.12 -5.35
N ARG A 57 0.66 8.02 -5.80
CA ARG A 57 1.57 6.96 -5.34
C ARG A 57 1.80 7.00 -3.82
N GLY A 58 1.85 8.19 -3.23
CA GLY A 58 1.96 8.36 -1.78
C GLY A 58 0.71 7.87 -1.05
N LEU A 59 -0.48 8.15 -1.59
CA LEU A 59 -1.75 7.66 -1.06
C LEU A 59 -1.90 6.15 -1.21
N ASP A 60 -1.51 5.57 -2.35
CA ASP A 60 -1.53 4.13 -2.57
C ASP A 60 -0.65 3.40 -1.52
N GLN A 61 0.54 3.94 -1.23
CA GLN A 61 1.40 3.39 -0.18
C GLN A 61 0.79 3.59 1.22
N ALA A 62 0.16 4.74 1.48
CA ALA A 62 -0.51 4.99 2.75
C ALA A 62 -1.67 4.00 2.98
N GLU A 63 -2.44 3.68 1.93
CA GLU A 63 -3.50 2.67 1.97
C GLU A 63 -2.94 1.30 2.34
N GLN A 64 -1.86 0.85 1.69
CA GLN A 64 -1.19 -0.41 2.02
C GLN A 64 -0.69 -0.42 3.48
N ASN A 65 -0.11 0.69 3.94
CA ASN A 65 0.35 0.81 5.33
C ASN A 65 -0.81 0.72 6.32
N ILE A 66 -1.96 1.31 6.01
CA ILE A 66 -3.18 1.21 6.83
C ILE A 66 -3.65 -0.24 6.86
N GLN A 67 -3.70 -0.93 5.72
CA GLN A 67 -4.09 -2.35 5.66
C GLN A 67 -3.16 -3.22 6.50
N HIS A 68 -1.84 -3.00 6.43
CA HIS A 68 -0.88 -3.68 7.30
C HIS A 68 -1.11 -3.38 8.79
N GLY A 69 -1.42 -2.12 9.14
CA GLY A 69 -1.78 -1.74 10.50
C GLY A 69 -3.04 -2.47 10.99
N ILE A 70 -4.05 -2.58 10.14
CA ILE A 70 -5.29 -3.32 10.44
C ILE A 70 -4.97 -4.81 10.64
N SER A 71 -4.19 -5.44 9.75
CA SER A 71 -3.82 -6.85 9.90
C SER A 71 -3.01 -7.11 11.16
N LEU A 72 -2.14 -6.18 11.57
CA LEU A 72 -1.40 -6.28 12.83
C LEU A 72 -2.34 -6.22 14.02
N ILE A 73 -3.27 -5.25 14.03
CA ILE A 73 -4.25 -5.09 15.12
C ILE A 73 -5.16 -6.32 15.20
N GLN A 74 -5.64 -6.85 14.06
CA GLN A 74 -6.44 -8.07 14.02
C GLN A 74 -5.68 -9.28 14.55
N THR A 75 -4.39 -9.41 14.21
CA THR A 75 -3.54 -10.48 14.75
C THR A 75 -3.37 -10.33 16.27
N ALA A 76 -3.15 -9.10 16.74
CA ALA A 76 -3.07 -8.82 18.17
C ALA A 76 -4.40 -9.10 18.89
N GLU A 77 -5.54 -8.71 18.31
CA GLU A 77 -6.87 -8.97 18.86
C GLU A 77 -7.18 -10.47 18.92
N ALA A 78 -6.82 -11.23 17.88
CA ALA A 78 -6.95 -12.68 17.88
C ALA A 78 -6.08 -13.33 18.97
N ALA A 79 -4.82 -12.90 19.10
CA ALA A 79 -3.93 -13.38 20.16
C ALA A 79 -4.46 -13.04 21.57
N LEU A 80 -4.96 -11.82 21.78
CA LEU A 80 -5.60 -11.42 23.03
C LEU A 80 -6.88 -12.22 23.31
N GLY A 81 -7.63 -12.57 22.26
CA GLY A 81 -8.79 -13.45 22.32
C GLY A 81 -8.44 -14.83 22.87
N GLU A 82 -7.38 -15.45 22.35
CA GLU A 82 -6.86 -16.74 22.83
C GLU A 82 -6.39 -16.67 24.29
N ILE A 83 -5.68 -15.59 24.68
CA ILE A 83 -5.28 -15.37 26.09
C ILE A 83 -6.52 -15.28 27.00
N ALA A 84 -7.53 -14.53 26.59
CA ALA A 84 -8.77 -14.39 27.36
C ALA A 84 -9.57 -15.70 27.44
N ASN A 85 -9.61 -16.47 26.36
CA ASN A 85 -10.34 -17.73 26.26
C ASN A 85 -9.59 -18.67 25.30
N PRO A 86 -9.07 -19.84 25.76
CA PRO A 86 -9.47 -20.56 26.97
C PRO A 86 -8.63 -20.28 28.22
N TYR A 87 -7.48 -19.60 28.11
CA TYR A 87 -6.49 -19.63 29.19
C TYR A 87 -6.91 -18.92 30.47
N LEU A 88 -7.36 -17.65 30.41
CA LEU A 88 -7.81 -16.93 31.60
C LEU A 88 -9.06 -17.55 32.24
N VAL A 89 -9.99 -18.06 31.43
CA VAL A 89 -11.17 -18.80 31.94
C VAL A 89 -10.72 -20.06 32.69
N ARG A 90 -9.80 -20.84 32.11
CA ARG A 90 -9.25 -22.04 32.74
C ARG A 90 -8.49 -21.74 34.03
N LEU A 91 -7.65 -20.69 34.04
CA LEU A 91 -6.97 -20.23 35.25
C LEU A 91 -7.96 -19.88 36.37
N ARG A 92 -9.07 -19.22 36.03
CA ARG A 92 -10.14 -18.92 36.98
C ARG A 92 -10.81 -20.19 37.51
N GLU A 93 -11.13 -21.15 36.64
CA GLU A 93 -11.67 -22.46 37.05
C GLU A 93 -10.75 -23.18 38.02
N LEU A 94 -9.46 -23.28 37.70
CA LEU A 94 -8.44 -23.90 38.55
C LEU A 94 -8.29 -23.18 39.89
N SER A 95 -8.37 -21.85 39.89
CA SER A 95 -8.32 -21.06 41.12
C SER A 95 -9.52 -21.33 42.04
N VAL A 96 -10.72 -21.41 41.47
CA VAL A 96 -11.94 -21.77 42.22
C VAL A 96 -11.88 -23.23 42.70
N GLN A 97 -11.36 -24.13 41.86
CA GLN A 97 -11.16 -25.53 42.22
C GLN A 97 -10.19 -25.65 43.41
N ALA A 98 -9.04 -24.97 43.37
CA ALA A 98 -8.06 -24.97 44.45
C ALA A 98 -8.56 -24.38 45.78
N ALA A 99 -9.57 -23.50 45.72
CA ALA A 99 -10.22 -22.91 46.89
C ALA A 99 -11.20 -23.87 47.60
N ASN A 100 -11.44 -25.07 47.07
CA ASN A 100 -12.28 -26.08 47.70
C ASN A 100 -11.53 -26.78 48.85
N ASP A 101 -12.04 -26.64 50.08
CA ASP A 101 -11.42 -27.18 51.30
C ASP A 101 -11.35 -28.72 51.37
N SER A 102 -12.10 -29.43 50.51
CA SER A 102 -12.05 -30.89 50.43
C SER A 102 -10.81 -31.45 49.72
N LEU A 103 -10.00 -30.59 49.07
CA LEU A 103 -8.81 -31.00 48.34
C LEU A 103 -7.59 -31.16 49.24
N THR A 104 -6.78 -32.18 48.98
CA THR A 104 -5.52 -32.40 49.69
C THR A 104 -4.44 -31.42 49.23
N THR A 105 -3.34 -31.31 49.98
CA THR A 105 -2.18 -30.49 49.59
C THR A 105 -1.56 -30.97 48.28
N THR A 106 -1.57 -32.29 48.02
CA THR A 106 -1.06 -32.89 46.79
C THR A 106 -1.91 -32.47 45.58
N ASP A 107 -3.24 -32.46 45.72
CA ASP A 107 -4.15 -32.05 44.63
C ASP A 107 -3.95 -30.56 44.28
N ARG A 108 -3.76 -29.71 45.29
CA ARG A 108 -3.45 -28.29 45.09
C ARG A 108 -2.10 -28.07 44.38
N GLN A 109 -1.11 -28.93 44.61
CA GLN A 109 0.16 -28.87 43.89
C GLN A 109 0.01 -29.22 42.41
N VAL A 110 -0.83 -30.20 42.05
CA VAL A 110 -1.10 -30.55 40.65
C VAL A 110 -1.83 -29.40 39.94
N ILE A 111 -2.82 -28.78 40.59
CA ILE A 111 -3.50 -27.59 40.07
C ILE A 111 -2.50 -26.44 39.83
N GLN A 112 -1.58 -26.22 40.77
CA GLN A 112 -0.55 -25.19 40.60
C GLN A 112 0.40 -25.48 39.43
N GLN A 113 0.72 -26.76 39.16
CA GLN A 113 1.52 -27.12 37.99
C GLN A 113 0.79 -26.78 36.68
N GLU A 114 -0.52 -27.03 36.59
CA GLU A 114 -1.33 -26.66 35.43
C GLU A 114 -1.41 -25.13 35.26
N ILE A 115 -1.59 -24.38 36.36
CA ILE A 115 -1.55 -22.91 36.36
C ILE A 115 -0.21 -22.39 35.80
N ASN A 116 0.91 -22.96 36.26
CA ASN A 116 2.23 -22.57 35.80
C ASN A 116 2.45 -22.89 34.31
N GLN A 117 1.93 -24.01 33.82
CA GLN A 117 1.97 -24.35 32.40
C GLN A 117 1.18 -23.36 31.55
N ILE A 118 -0.01 -22.95 32.01
CA ILE A 118 -0.82 -21.96 31.30
C ILE A 118 -0.12 -20.59 31.28
N LEU A 119 0.45 -20.15 32.40
CA LEU A 119 1.21 -18.90 32.47
C LEU A 119 2.42 -18.91 31.52
N ASN A 120 3.20 -20.01 31.52
CA ASN A 120 4.33 -20.17 30.60
C ASN A 120 3.90 -20.25 29.12
N GLY A 121 2.65 -20.58 28.82
CA GLY A 121 2.13 -20.61 27.46
C GLY A 121 1.58 -19.26 26.97
N ILE A 122 1.39 -18.30 27.87
CA ILE A 122 0.96 -16.93 27.57
C ILE A 122 2.17 -15.99 27.41
N ASP A 123 3.25 -16.23 28.15
CA ASP A 123 4.55 -15.55 28.03
C ASP A 123 5.31 -15.95 26.74
#